data_AF-A0A0M3JGR2-F1
#
_entry.id   AF-A0A0M3JGR2-F1
#
_cell.length_a   1.000
_cell.length_b   1.000
_cell.length_c   1.000
_cell.angle_alpha   90.00
_cell.angle_beta   90.00
_cell.angle_gamma   90.00
#
_symmetry.space_group_name_H-M   'P 1'
#
loop_
_entity.id
_entity.type
_entity.pdbx_description
1 polymer ?
#
loop_
_entity_poly.entity_id
_entity_poly.type
_entity_poly.pdbx_seq_one_letter_code
_entity_poly.pdbx_strand_id
1 'polypeptide(L)' 'MAGAYQPFFRAHAHIDCKRREPWLFSEKTTALIRDAIRQRYSFLPYWYTLFYEHMLTGKPVMRPLWAEFPDDENAL' A
#
# COMPACT_ATOMS: atom_id res chain seq x y z
N MET A 1 4.53 -6.52 -3.74
CA MET A 1 3.99 -6.54 -2.35
C MET A 1 3.90 -5.14 -1.75
N ALA A 2 4.92 -4.26 -1.92
CA ALA A 2 4.93 -2.90 -1.34
C ALA A 2 3.68 -2.04 -1.65
N GLY A 3 3.13 -2.10 -2.87
CA GLY A 3 1.95 -1.31 -3.25
C GLY A 3 0.70 -1.57 -2.39
N ALA A 4 0.60 -2.71 -1.70
CA ALA A 4 -0.52 -3.00 -0.80
C ALA A 4 -0.59 -2.02 0.40
N TYR A 5 0.55 -1.44 0.76
CA TYR A 5 0.70 -0.47 1.85
C TYR A 5 0.70 0.98 1.36
N GLN A 6 0.45 1.23 0.07
CA GLN A 6 0.38 2.58 -0.48
C GLN A 6 -1.08 3.07 -0.53
N PRO A 7 -1.33 4.37 -0.36
CA PRO A 7 -2.69 4.92 -0.35
C PRO A 7 -3.47 4.58 -1.63
N PHE A 8 -2.82 4.68 -2.79
CA PHE A 8 -3.37 4.24 -4.08
C PHE A 8 -2.72 2.93 -4.52
N PHE A 9 -3.55 1.91 -4.79
CA PHE A 9 -3.08 0.57 -5.16
C PHE A 9 -3.75 0.11 -6.45
N ARG A 10 -2.98 0.10 -7.53
CA ARG A 10 -3.42 -0.36 -8.85
C ARG A 10 -2.28 -1.05 -9.56
N ALA A 11 -2.53 -2.25 -10.08
CA ALA A 11 -1.66 -2.86 -11.08
C ALA A 11 -2.05 -2.31 -12.46
N HIS A 12 -1.06 -1.86 -13.23
CA HIS A 12 -1.25 -1.34 -14.58
C HIS A 12 -0.13 -1.86 -15.49
N ALA A 13 -0.31 -1.91 -16.81
CA ALA A 13 0.70 -2.38 -17.77
C ALA A 13 0.60 -1.65 -19.12
N HIS A 14 1.75 -1.49 -19.80
CA HIS A 14 1.83 -0.99 -21.17
C HIS A 14 1.25 -2.02 -22.16
N ILE A 15 0.83 -1.58 -23.35
CA ILE A 15 0.14 -2.42 -24.34
C ILE A 15 0.99 -3.62 -24.80
N ASP A 16 2.31 -3.44 -24.93
CA ASP A 16 3.24 -4.50 -25.37
C ASP A 16 3.73 -5.41 -24.24
N CYS A 17 3.31 -5.17 -22.99
CA CYS A 17 3.69 -6.02 -21.88
C CYS A 17 2.95 -7.36 -21.93
N LYS A 18 3.65 -8.43 -21.54
CA LYS A 18 3.00 -9.71 -21.26
C LYS A 18 1.93 -9.52 -20.18
N ARG A 19 0.86 -10.33 -20.28
CA ARG A 19 -0.19 -10.43 -19.26
C ARG A 19 0.43 -10.78 -17.91
N ARG A 20 -0.07 -10.13 -16.87
CA ARG A 20 0.51 -10.18 -15.51
C ARG A 20 -0.53 -10.11 -14.41
N GLU A 21 -1.73 -10.60 -14.71
CA GLU A 21 -2.74 -10.85 -13.71
C GLU A 21 -2.19 -11.80 -12.64
N PRO A 22 -2.56 -11.63 -11.35
CA PRO A 22 -1.98 -12.41 -10.26
C PRO A 22 -2.04 -13.93 -10.42
N TRP A 23 -3.06 -14.45 -11.10
CA TRP A 23 -3.26 -15.89 -11.32
C TRP A 23 -2.44 -16.48 -12.48
N LEU A 24 -1.68 -15.66 -13.22
CA LEU A 24 -0.76 -16.13 -14.26
C LEU A 24 0.61 -16.54 -13.73
N PHE A 25 0.90 -16.22 -12.47
CA PHE A 25 2.16 -16.61 -11.82
C PHE A 25 2.07 -18.03 -11.25
N SER A 26 3.22 -18.56 -10.81
CA SER A 26 3.26 -19.84 -10.08
C SER A 26 2.34 -19.81 -8.85
N GLU A 27 1.90 -20.98 -8.40
CA GLU A 27 1.01 -21.12 -7.25
C GLU A 27 1.57 -20.41 -6.00
N LYS A 28 2.88 -20.61 -5.73
CA LYS A 28 3.58 -19.93 -4.63
C LYS A 28 3.50 -18.41 -4.72
N THR A 29 3.75 -17.84 -5.90
CA THR A 29 3.69 -16.38 -6.10
C THR A 29 2.26 -15.87 -6.00
N THR A 30 1.30 -16.60 -6.55
CA THR A 30 -0.12 -16.28 -6.46
C THR A 30 -0.60 -16.26 -5.00
N ALA A 31 -0.15 -17.22 -4.18
CA ALA A 31 -0.44 -17.25 -2.76
C ALA A 31 0.09 -16.01 -2.02
N LEU A 32 1.34 -15.63 -2.27
CA LEU A 32 1.93 -14.41 -1.69
C LEU A 32 1.17 -13.14 -2.10
N ILE A 33 0.81 -13.00 -3.39
CA ILE A 33 0.02 -11.85 -3.85
C ILE A 33 -1.36 -11.83 -3.17
N ARG A 34 -1.99 -12.99 -3.03
CA ARG A 34 -3.29 -13.13 -2.35
C ARG A 34 -3.20 -12.69 -0.89
N ASP A 35 -2.16 -13.09 -0.17
CA ASP A 35 -1.99 -12.74 1.25
C ASP A 35 -1.79 -11.23 1.43
N ALA A 36 -1.00 -10.58 0.56
CA ALA A 36 -0.87 -9.12 0.59
C ALA A 36 -2.19 -8.40 0.27
N ILE A 37 -2.99 -8.90 -0.67
CA ILE A 37 -4.32 -8.34 -0.96
C ILE A 37 -5.24 -8.53 0.25
N ARG A 38 -5.29 -9.72 0.85
CA ARG A 38 -6.09 -9.98 2.05
C ARG A 38 -5.72 -9.06 3.21
N GLN A 39 -4.43 -8.87 3.47
CA GLN A 39 -3.94 -7.97 4.51
C GLN A 39 -4.34 -6.51 4.24
N ARG A 40 -4.27 -6.06 2.99
CA ARG A 40 -4.78 -4.73 2.62
C ARG A 40 -6.27 -4.59 2.93
N TYR A 41 -7.06 -5.60 2.56
CA TYR A 41 -8.50 -5.60 2.81
C TYR A 41 -8.84 -5.62 4.30
N SER A 42 -8.07 -6.33 5.14
CA SER A 42 -8.24 -6.25 6.61
C SER A 42 -7.94 -4.86 7.18
N PHE A 43 -7.09 -4.08 6.52
CA PHE A 43 -6.78 -2.69 6.92
C PHE A 43 -7.67 -1.63 6.29
N LEU A 44 -8.68 -1.98 5.46
CA LEU A 44 -9.54 -0.97 4.83
C LEU A 44 -10.20 0.01 5.83
N PRO A 45 -10.70 -0.42 7.00
CA PRO A 45 -11.21 0.51 8.00
C PRO A 45 -10.16 1.52 8.46
N TYR A 46 -8.93 1.05 8.71
CA TYR A 46 -7.81 1.90 9.12
C TYR A 46 -7.41 2.89 8.01
N TRP A 47 -7.28 2.42 6.76
CA TRP A 47 -7.03 3.29 5.61
C TRP A 47 -8.09 4.38 5.49
N TYR A 48 -9.36 4.01 5.64
CA TYR A 48 -10.47 4.97 5.55
C TYR A 48 -10.40 6.02 6.66
N THR A 49 -10.09 5.61 7.89
CA THR A 49 -9.87 6.55 9.00
C THR A 49 -8.71 7.51 8.73
N LEU A 50 -7.59 7.05 8.17
CA LEU A 50 -6.46 7.93 7.83
C LEU A 50 -6.82 8.94 6.74
N PHE A 51 -7.57 8.52 5.72
CA PHE A 51 -8.08 9.45 4.70
C PHE A 51 -9.07 10.46 5.27
N TYR A 52 -9.88 10.04 6.25
CA TYR A 52 -10.78 10.95 6.98
C TYR A 52 -9.98 11.98 7.82
N GLU A 53 -8.96 11.55 8.56
CA GLU A 53 -8.05 12.46 9.29
C GLU A 53 -7.37 13.44 8.33
N HIS A 54 -6.90 12.96 7.18
CA HIS A 54 -6.30 13.80 6.14
C HIS A 54 -7.26 14.88 5.66
N MET A 55 -8.53 14.53 5.40
CA MET A 55 -9.54 15.49 4.97
C MET A 55 -9.77 16.60 6.01
N LEU A 56 -9.78 16.25 7.29
CA LEU A 56 -10.02 17.21 8.38
C LEU A 56 -8.81 18.09 8.71
N THR A 57 -7.60 17.54 8.64
CA THR A 57 -6.40 18.17 9.22
C THR A 57 -5.30 18.49 8.21
N GLY A 58 -5.40 17.95 6.98
CA GLY A 58 -4.34 18.00 5.98
C GLY A 58 -3.17 17.04 6.24
N LYS A 59 -3.13 16.32 7.38
CA LYS A 59 -2.04 15.39 7.69
C LYS A 59 -1.90 14.30 6.63
N PRO A 60 -0.70 13.99 6.10
CA PRO A 60 -0.53 12.95 5.10
C PRO A 60 -1.00 11.57 5.60
N VAL A 61 -1.60 10.78 4.70
CA VAL A 61 -2.04 9.40 4.98
C VAL A 61 -0.84 8.47 5.18
N MET A 62 0.18 8.62 4.34
CA MET A 62 1.47 7.95 4.48
C MET A 62 2.48 9.00 4.92
N ARG A 63 3.20 8.72 6.02
CA ARG A 63 4.06 9.68 6.70
C ARG A 63 5.51 9.17 6.72
N PRO A 64 6.50 10.02 6.44
CA PRO A 64 7.90 9.65 6.66
C PRO A 64 8.20 9.57 8.16
N LEU A 65 9.26 8.85 8.54
CA LEU A 65 9.60 8.62 9.95
C LEU A 65 9.88 9.93 10.70
N TRP A 66 10.67 10.84 10.12
CA TRP A 66 10.96 12.15 10.75
C TRP A 66 9.70 12.99 11.04
N ALA A 67 8.58 12.77 10.34
CA ALA A 67 7.36 13.52 10.60
C ALA A 67 6.63 13.06 11.87
N GLU A 68 6.80 11.79 12.26
CA GLU A 68 6.26 11.25 13.52
C GLU A 68 7.29 11.30 14.65
N PHE A 69 8.58 11.25 14.32
CA PHE A 69 9.69 11.25 15.27
C PHE A 69 10.68 12.38 14.96
N PRO A 70 10.30 13.64 15.20
CA PRO A 70 11.13 14.80 14.83
C PRO A 70 12.44 14.89 15.63
N ASP A 71 12.49 14.28 16.81
CA ASP A 71 13.65 14.32 17.71
C ASP A 71 14.62 13.13 17.52
N ASP A 72 14.30 12.17 16.65
CA ASP A 72 15.18 11.03 16.34
C ASP A 72 16.06 11.35 15.12
N GLU A 73 17.35 11.56 15.36
CA GLU A 73 18.33 11.81 14.29
C GLU A 73 18.43 10.67 13.26
N ASN A 74 18.03 9.45 13.61
CA ASN A 74 18.02 8.31 12.68
C ASN A 74 16.76 8.26 11.80
N ALA A 75 15.77 9.13 12.05
CA ALA A 75 14.51 9.17 11.32
C ALA A 75 14.55 10.09 10.08
N LEU A 76 15.67 10.81 9.88
CA LEU A 76 15.95 11.69 8.73
C LEU A 76 16.07 10.93 7.40
#